data_AF-A0A2S4VY32-F1
#
_entry.id   AF-A0A2S4VY32-F1
#
_cell.length_a   1.000
_cell.length_b   1.000
_cell.length_c   1.000
_cell.angle_alpha   90.00
_cell.angle_beta   90.00
_cell.angle_gamma   90.00
#
_symmetry.space_group_name_H-M   'P 1'
#
loop_
_entity.id
_entity.type
_entity.pdbx_description
1 polymer ?
#
loop_
_entity_poly.entity_id
_entity_poly.type
_entity_poly.pdbx_seq_one_letter_code
_entity_poly.pdbx_strand_id
1 'polypeptide(L)'
;MAFGRCNTSFKLFYPEKSPSGKSWKPLNHLEKLAIELNVGSTTFADFHRLIADACNEKVKKAGVLIMNALASRATKLAWHVWHVPAIAKEFMKKNNYQIKDKESYRHWMDTIVELGKDRIHASLELTMDNPVCYEWAHAMSRKVDGVGWFNPLAKFKMLKLSSKKRKTSDTTGPPIVPNFDLISEYVEFVNINPAQQEKVLKALADNEIDHPKLFDSKSITADCMRRWGLANGTIA
;
A
#
# COMPACT_ATOMS: atom_id res chain seq x y z
N MET A 1 37.38 -3.94 -2.67
CA MET A 1 36.01 -4.50 -2.54
C MET A 1 35.21 -3.54 -1.69
N ALA A 2 34.04 -3.09 -2.17
CA ALA A 2 33.15 -2.27 -1.37
C ALA A 2 32.22 -3.19 -0.55
N PHE A 3 32.16 -2.96 0.75
CA PHE A 3 31.29 -3.69 1.67
C PHE A 3 30.10 -2.80 2.01
N GLY A 4 28.91 -3.24 1.63
CA GLY A 4 27.66 -2.55 1.94
C GLY A 4 26.97 -3.20 3.13
N ARG A 5 26.84 -2.48 4.26
CA ARG A 5 25.98 -2.95 5.36
C ARG A 5 24.55 -2.55 5.07
N CYS A 6 23.66 -3.52 4.86
CA CYS A 6 22.26 -3.28 4.55
C CYS A 6 21.36 -3.52 5.76
N ASN A 7 20.73 -2.45 6.26
CA ASN A 7 19.76 -2.53 7.34
C ASN A 7 18.39 -2.95 6.78
N THR A 8 17.99 -4.17 7.10
CA THR A 8 16.82 -4.84 6.55
C THR A 8 15.69 -4.90 7.56
N SER A 9 14.49 -4.52 7.13
CA SER A 9 13.24 -4.78 7.83
C SER A 9 12.29 -5.56 6.93
N PHE A 10 11.39 -6.33 7.52
CA PHE A 10 10.41 -7.07 6.75
C PHE A 10 9.02 -7.08 7.39
N LYS A 11 8.01 -7.19 6.54
CA LYS A 11 6.61 -7.45 6.90
C LYS A 11 6.02 -8.47 5.95
N LEU A 12 5.95 -9.71 6.43
CA LEU A 12 5.41 -10.87 5.71
C LEU A 12 4.05 -11.25 6.29
N PHE A 13 3.35 -12.18 5.65
CA PHE A 13 2.13 -12.79 6.19
C PHE A 13 2.20 -14.31 6.09
N TYR A 14 1.54 -14.99 7.01
CA TYR A 14 1.36 -16.45 6.95
C TYR A 14 -0.08 -16.82 7.28
N PRO A 15 -0.59 -17.92 6.71
CA PRO A 15 -1.92 -18.40 7.03
C PRO A 15 -1.89 -19.08 8.39
N GLU A 16 -2.82 -18.69 9.25
CA GLU A 16 -3.10 -19.32 10.52
C GLU A 16 -4.49 -19.97 10.45
N LYS A 17 -4.61 -21.16 11.05
CA LYS A 17 -5.90 -21.80 11.25
C LYS A 17 -6.62 -21.07 12.39
N SER A 18 -7.75 -20.45 12.08
CA SER A 18 -8.68 -19.92 13.06
C SER A 18 -9.97 -20.75 13.09
N PRO A 19 -10.74 -20.73 14.19
CA PRO A 19 -12.06 -21.37 14.25
C PRO A 19 -13.03 -20.89 13.14
N SER A 20 -12.83 -19.68 12.63
CA SER A 20 -13.62 -19.07 11.54
C SER A 20 -13.02 -19.27 10.12
N GLY A 21 -11.99 -20.11 9.97
CA GLY A 21 -11.32 -20.37 8.69
C GLY A 21 -9.86 -19.89 8.64
N LYS A 22 -9.30 -19.75 7.44
CA LYS A 22 -7.92 -19.23 7.25
C LYS A 22 -7.88 -17.73 7.58
N SER A 23 -7.03 -17.34 8.53
CA SER A 23 -6.71 -15.95 8.83
C SER A 23 -5.26 -15.66 8.52
N TRP A 24 -4.93 -14.48 7.99
CA TRP A 24 -3.55 -14.10 7.71
C TRP A 24 -2.97 -13.30 8.87
N LYS A 25 -1.87 -13.78 9.45
CA LYS A 25 -1.15 -13.06 10.51
C LYS A 25 0.11 -12.38 9.95
N PRO A 26 0.39 -11.13 10.37
CA PRO A 26 1.66 -10.51 10.03
C PRO A 26 2.81 -11.23 10.74
N LEU A 27 3.93 -11.36 10.05
CA LEU A 27 5.20 -11.82 10.56
C LEU A 27 6.24 -10.74 10.27
N ASN A 28 6.75 -10.11 11.31
CA ASN A 28 7.75 -9.06 11.22
C ASN A 28 8.73 -9.16 12.39
N HIS A 29 9.81 -8.39 12.30
CA HIS A 29 10.77 -8.20 13.38
C HIS A 29 10.85 -6.69 13.67
N LEU A 30 10.79 -6.31 14.94
CA LEU A 30 10.74 -4.90 15.35
C LEU A 30 12.07 -4.18 15.11
N GLU A 31 13.19 -4.88 15.24
CA GLU A 31 14.52 -4.32 15.01
C GLU A 31 15.01 -4.59 13.60
N LYS A 32 15.79 -3.65 13.05
CA LYS A 32 16.41 -3.82 11.73
C LYS A 32 17.59 -4.80 11.82
N LEU A 33 17.67 -5.67 10.82
CA LEU A 33 18.72 -6.67 10.69
C LEU A 33 19.83 -6.12 9.82
N ALA A 34 21.05 -6.05 10.34
CA ALA A 34 22.21 -5.68 9.53
C ALA A 34 22.70 -6.91 8.77
N ILE A 35 22.69 -6.82 7.44
CA ILE A 35 23.15 -7.89 6.54
C ILE A 35 24.30 -7.33 5.72
N GLU A 36 25.41 -8.06 5.66
CA GLU A 36 26.56 -7.68 4.85
C GLU A 36 26.33 -8.11 3.40
N LEU A 37 26.46 -7.14 2.49
CA LEU A 37 26.36 -7.37 1.05
C LEU A 37 27.72 -7.06 0.43
N ASN A 38 28.26 -8.02 -0.31
CA ASN A 38 29.48 -7.83 -1.08
C ASN A 38 29.10 -7.17 -2.40
N VAL A 39 29.42 -5.89 -2.53
CA VAL A 39 29.07 -5.09 -3.71
C VAL A 39 29.94 -5.57 -4.88
N GLY A 40 29.30 -5.97 -5.97
CA GLY A 40 29.96 -6.48 -7.19
C GLY A 40 30.15 -8.01 -7.24
N SER A 41 29.95 -8.76 -6.14
CA SER A 41 30.01 -10.24 -6.16
C SER A 41 28.72 -10.91 -5.73
N THR A 42 27.86 -10.23 -4.97
CA THR A 42 26.55 -10.76 -4.58
C THR A 42 25.64 -10.78 -5.81
N THR A 43 25.32 -11.96 -6.33
CA THR A 43 24.38 -12.08 -7.45
C THR A 43 22.96 -11.77 -6.99
N PHE A 44 22.04 -11.52 -7.92
CA PHE A 44 20.63 -11.27 -7.58
C PHE A 44 19.97 -12.47 -6.87
N ALA A 45 20.37 -13.70 -7.23
CA ALA A 45 19.88 -14.91 -6.56
C ALA A 45 20.47 -15.04 -5.15
N ASP A 46 21.76 -14.76 -4.99
CA ASP A 46 22.43 -14.78 -3.68
C ASP A 46 21.87 -13.70 -2.77
N PHE A 47 21.56 -12.52 -3.31
CA PHE A 47 20.90 -11.45 -2.58
C PHE A 47 19.59 -11.93 -1.95
N HIS A 48 18.68 -12.53 -2.73
CA HIS A 48 17.43 -13.06 -2.18
C HIS A 48 17.66 -14.11 -1.10
N ARG A 49 18.61 -15.03 -1.32
CA ARG A 49 18.94 -16.10 -0.38
C ARG A 49 19.52 -15.56 0.92
N LEU A 50 20.48 -14.64 0.85
CA LEU A 50 21.09 -13.99 2.01
C LEU A 50 20.05 -13.27 2.87
N ILE A 51 19.14 -12.52 2.23
CA ILE A 51 18.05 -11.86 2.96
C ILE A 51 17.12 -12.89 3.60
N ALA A 52 16.74 -13.94 2.87
CA ALA A 52 15.87 -14.99 3.38
C ALA A 52 16.49 -15.72 4.59
N ASP A 53 17.76 -16.13 4.47
CA ASP A 53 18.49 -16.84 5.52
C ASP A 53 18.63 -15.97 6.77
N ALA A 54 19.06 -14.71 6.62
CA ALA A 54 19.19 -13.77 7.73
C ALA A 54 17.84 -13.47 8.42
N CYS A 55 16.75 -13.36 7.66
CA CYS A 55 15.42 -13.19 8.24
C CYS A 55 14.98 -14.46 8.99
N ASN A 56 15.31 -15.65 8.48
CA ASN A 56 14.93 -16.92 9.09
C ASN A 56 15.67 -17.20 10.41
N GLU A 57 16.94 -16.80 10.51
CA GLU A 57 17.70 -16.88 11.76
C GLU A 57 17.05 -16.07 12.88
N LYS A 58 16.48 -14.92 12.54
CA LYS A 58 15.91 -13.97 13.50
C LYS A 58 14.46 -14.26 13.81
N VAL A 59 13.70 -14.67 12.79
CA VAL A 59 12.30 -15.06 12.92
C VAL A 59 12.09 -16.35 12.16
N LYS A 60 11.96 -17.45 12.92
CA LYS A 60 11.74 -18.79 12.39
C LYS A 60 10.60 -18.78 11.36
N LYS A 61 10.83 -19.41 10.20
CA LYS A 61 9.92 -19.49 9.03
C LYS A 61 9.88 -18.23 8.14
N ALA A 62 10.52 -17.11 8.50
CA ALA A 62 10.51 -15.92 7.65
C ALA A 62 11.20 -16.19 6.29
N GLY A 63 12.38 -16.78 6.28
CA GLY A 63 13.08 -17.12 5.03
C GLY A 63 12.30 -18.12 4.17
N VAL A 64 11.64 -19.10 4.78
CA VAL A 64 10.77 -20.05 4.06
C VAL A 64 9.63 -19.33 3.36
N LEU A 65 9.00 -18.33 4.00
CA LEU A 65 7.94 -17.53 3.37
C LEU A 65 8.48 -16.68 2.20
N ILE A 66 9.66 -16.09 2.36
CA ILE A 66 10.31 -15.31 1.30
C ILE A 66 10.61 -16.20 0.09
N MET A 67 11.27 -17.33 0.30
CA MET A 67 11.63 -18.25 -0.78
C MET A 67 10.39 -18.85 -1.48
N ASN A 68 9.35 -19.18 -0.71
CA ASN A 68 8.08 -19.65 -1.28
C ASN A 68 7.39 -18.57 -2.12
N ALA A 69 7.41 -17.31 -1.68
CA ALA A 69 6.84 -16.20 -2.44
C ALA A 69 7.66 -15.87 -3.70
N LEU A 70 8.98 -16.08 -3.69
CA LEU A 70 9.81 -15.98 -4.89
C LEU A 70 9.52 -17.11 -5.89
N ALA A 71 9.31 -18.34 -5.41
CA ALA A 71 8.94 -19.48 -6.25
C ALA A 71 7.49 -19.39 -6.76
N SER A 72 6.59 -18.82 -5.95
CA SER A 72 5.17 -18.67 -6.25
C SER A 72 4.88 -17.33 -6.89
N ARG A 73 4.49 -17.32 -8.16
CA ARG A 73 4.00 -16.09 -8.83
C ARG A 73 2.72 -15.51 -8.19
N ALA A 74 2.09 -16.20 -7.24
CA ALA A 74 0.85 -15.78 -6.61
C ALA A 74 1.04 -14.76 -5.48
N THR A 75 2.25 -14.66 -4.90
CA THR A 75 2.51 -13.76 -3.77
C THR A 75 3.54 -12.72 -4.17
N LYS A 76 3.12 -11.45 -4.25
CA LYS A 76 4.01 -10.36 -4.61
C LYS A 76 4.81 -9.89 -3.39
N LEU A 77 6.13 -9.97 -3.52
CA LEU A 77 7.08 -9.30 -2.65
C LEU A 77 7.49 -7.98 -3.31
N ALA A 78 7.48 -6.92 -2.52
CA ALA A 78 8.06 -5.64 -2.91
C ALA A 78 9.34 -5.41 -2.10
N TRP A 79 10.44 -5.21 -2.83
CA TRP A 79 11.80 -5.04 -2.31
C TRP A 79 12.19 -3.56 -2.41
N HIS A 80 11.88 -2.78 -1.39
CA HIS A 80 12.15 -1.34 -1.40
C HIS A 80 13.54 -1.06 -0.86
N VAL A 81 14.35 -0.35 -1.64
CA VAL A 81 15.74 -0.05 -1.26
C VAL A 81 16.06 1.43 -1.33
N TRP A 82 17.00 1.84 -0.48
CA TRP A 82 17.57 3.19 -0.51
C TRP A 82 18.98 3.21 0.07
N HIS A 83 19.74 4.24 -0.28
CA HIS A 83 21.07 4.49 0.25
C HIS A 83 21.02 5.35 1.52
N VAL A 84 21.95 5.08 2.44
CA VAL A 84 22.14 5.80 3.70
C VAL A 84 23.64 6.13 3.86
N PRO A 85 24.05 7.39 3.71
CA PRO A 85 23.25 8.54 3.28
C PRO A 85 22.77 8.42 1.83
N ALA A 86 21.77 9.22 1.44
CA ALA A 86 21.30 9.24 0.06
C ALA A 86 22.38 9.84 -0.86
N ILE A 87 22.99 9.00 -1.69
CA ILE A 87 24.07 9.39 -2.62
C ILE A 87 23.58 9.70 -4.03
N ALA A 88 22.40 9.21 -4.40
CA ALA A 88 21.77 9.43 -5.69
C ALA A 88 20.27 9.66 -5.47
N LYS A 89 19.69 10.60 -6.23
CA LYS A 89 18.34 11.10 -6.01
C LYS A 89 17.32 9.96 -6.09
N GLU A 90 17.41 9.08 -7.08
CA GLU A 90 16.50 7.96 -7.26
C GLU A 90 16.47 6.96 -6.10
N PHE A 91 17.58 6.80 -5.36
CA PHE A 91 17.68 5.91 -4.20
C PHE A 91 17.45 6.64 -2.87
N MET A 92 16.75 7.78 -2.89
CA MET A 92 16.20 8.38 -1.68
C MET A 92 14.97 7.59 -1.21
N LYS A 93 14.81 7.41 0.11
CA LYS A 93 13.66 6.68 0.68
C LYS A 93 12.30 7.15 0.13
N LYS A 94 12.12 8.47 -0.05
CA LYS A 94 10.88 9.06 -0.56
C LYS A 94 10.52 8.66 -1.99
N ASN A 95 11.49 8.22 -2.78
CA ASN A 95 11.30 7.83 -4.17
C ASN A 95 10.93 6.36 -4.34
N ASN A 96 10.93 5.59 -3.23
CA ASN A 96 10.37 4.25 -3.15
C ASN A 96 10.88 3.29 -4.23
N TYR A 97 12.20 3.33 -4.51
CA TYR A 97 12.81 2.47 -5.51
C TYR A 97 12.58 0.99 -5.18
N GLN A 98 12.13 0.21 -6.17
CA GLN A 98 11.86 -1.22 -6.02
C GLN A 98 12.79 -2.05 -6.89
N ILE A 99 13.41 -3.06 -6.29
CA ILE A 99 14.09 -4.13 -7.02
C ILE A 99 13.03 -5.12 -7.51
N LYS A 100 12.83 -5.18 -8.82
CA LYS A 100 11.83 -6.03 -9.48
C LYS A 100 12.46 -7.18 -10.25
N ASP A 101 13.71 -6.99 -10.65
CA ASP A 101 14.46 -7.88 -11.54
C ASP A 101 15.97 -7.68 -11.34
N LYS A 102 16.74 -8.44 -12.12
CA LYS A 102 18.19 -8.40 -12.09
C LYS A 102 18.77 -7.03 -12.48
N GLU A 103 18.14 -6.32 -13.41
CA GLU A 103 18.65 -5.03 -13.88
C GLU A 103 18.43 -3.92 -12.86
N SER A 104 17.26 -3.87 -12.22
CA SER A 104 16.99 -2.94 -11.12
C SER A 104 17.87 -3.21 -9.89
N TYR A 105 18.17 -4.49 -9.59
CA TYR A 105 19.16 -4.85 -8.58
C TYR A 105 20.58 -4.36 -8.95
N ARG A 106 21.00 -4.63 -10.19
CA ARG A 106 22.31 -4.25 -10.68
C ARG A 106 22.48 -2.74 -10.70
N HIS A 107 21.48 -2.01 -11.19
CA HIS A 107 21.46 -0.54 -11.19
C HIS A 107 21.67 0.05 -9.78
N TRP A 108 20.98 -0.53 -8.80
CA TRP A 108 21.13 -0.15 -7.40
C TRP A 108 22.54 -0.39 -6.86
N MET A 109 23.12 -1.57 -7.13
CA MET A 109 24.46 -1.94 -6.67
C MET A 109 25.58 -1.19 -7.42
N ASP A 110 25.48 -1.01 -8.72
CA ASP A 110 26.51 -0.37 -9.55
C ASP A 110 26.65 1.11 -9.17
N THR A 111 25.55 1.77 -8.81
CA THR A 111 25.57 3.16 -8.33
C THR A 111 26.44 3.35 -7.07
N ILE A 112 26.52 2.33 -6.21
CA ILE A 112 27.40 2.34 -5.02
C ILE A 112 28.87 2.32 -5.46
N VAL A 113 29.20 1.53 -6.48
CA VAL A 113 30.56 1.37 -7.01
C VAL A 113 31.00 2.62 -7.76
N GLU A 114 30.17 3.12 -8.68
CA GLU A 114 30.49 4.28 -9.53
C GLU A 114 30.79 5.54 -8.72
N LEU A 115 30.08 5.72 -7.60
CA LEU A 115 30.27 6.88 -6.73
C LEU A 115 31.46 6.74 -5.76
N GLY A 116 32.21 5.63 -5.84
CA GLY A 116 33.48 5.43 -5.13
C GLY A 116 33.36 5.53 -3.61
N LYS A 117 32.23 5.07 -3.05
CA LYS A 117 31.96 5.19 -1.61
C LYS A 117 32.23 3.86 -0.92
N ASP A 118 33.33 3.83 -0.17
CA ASP A 118 33.86 2.61 0.47
C ASP A 118 33.00 2.08 1.63
N ARG A 119 32.09 2.91 2.16
CA ARG A 119 31.27 2.63 3.35
C ARG A 119 29.83 3.12 3.19
N ILE A 120 29.10 2.58 2.23
CA ILE A 120 27.66 2.87 2.11
C ILE A 120 26.87 1.95 3.03
N HIS A 121 26.01 2.54 3.85
CA HIS A 121 24.94 1.80 4.48
C HIS A 121 23.75 1.76 3.52
N ALA A 122 23.27 0.58 3.21
CA ALA A 122 22.03 0.39 2.50
C ALA A 122 20.88 0.22 3.50
N SER A 123 19.65 0.38 3.04
CA SER A 123 18.49 -0.09 3.78
C SER A 123 17.52 -0.76 2.82
N LEU A 124 16.89 -1.81 3.33
CA LEU A 124 15.94 -2.65 2.62
C LEU A 124 14.67 -2.78 3.46
N GLU A 125 13.53 -2.58 2.82
CA GLU A 125 12.22 -2.91 3.37
C GLU A 125 11.53 -3.94 2.47
N LEU A 126 11.45 -5.17 2.97
CA LEU A 126 10.78 -6.27 2.30
C LEU A 126 9.33 -6.38 2.76
N THR A 127 8.40 -6.08 1.88
CA THR A 127 6.96 -6.17 2.18
C THR A 127 6.29 -7.20 1.30
N MET A 128 5.41 -8.00 1.91
CA MET A 128 4.51 -8.87 1.19
C MET A 128 3.12 -8.21 1.14
N ASP A 129 2.46 -8.27 -0.01
CA ASP A 129 1.08 -7.80 -0.11
C ASP A 129 0.19 -8.56 0.88
N ASN A 130 -0.76 -7.86 1.51
CA ASN A 130 -1.71 -8.50 2.40
C ASN A 130 -2.56 -9.50 1.57
N PRO A 131 -2.48 -10.81 1.83
CA PRO A 131 -3.17 -11.80 1.01
C PRO A 131 -4.69 -11.67 1.07
N VAL A 132 -5.23 -11.01 2.10
CA VAL A 132 -6.66 -10.65 2.20
C VAL A 132 -7.09 -9.79 1.00
N CYS A 133 -6.26 -8.82 0.59
CA CYS A 133 -6.55 -7.96 -0.54
C CYS A 133 -6.58 -8.75 -1.86
N TYR A 134 -5.68 -9.71 -2.03
CA TYR A 134 -5.69 -10.59 -3.20
C TYR A 134 -6.91 -11.52 -3.21
N GLU A 135 -7.23 -12.16 -2.08
CA GLU A 135 -8.41 -13.01 -1.96
C GLU A 135 -9.70 -12.23 -2.24
N TRP A 136 -9.78 -10.97 -1.80
CA TRP A 136 -10.92 -10.11 -2.07
C TRP A 136 -11.00 -9.71 -3.55
N ALA A 137 -9.90 -9.21 -4.12
CA ALA A 137 -9.84 -8.80 -5.52
C ALA A 137 -10.19 -9.96 -6.45
N HIS A 138 -9.65 -11.16 -6.16
CA HIS A 138 -9.94 -12.36 -6.91
C HIS A 138 -11.41 -12.81 -6.77
N ALA A 139 -12.02 -12.68 -5.59
CA ALA A 139 -13.45 -12.96 -5.41
C ALA A 139 -14.34 -11.96 -6.17
N MET A 140 -13.97 -10.68 -6.21
CA MET A 140 -14.64 -9.69 -7.04
C MET A 140 -14.50 -10.01 -8.53
N SER A 141 -13.30 -10.37 -9.00
CA SER A 141 -13.07 -10.77 -10.40
C SER A 141 -13.89 -12.00 -10.80
N ARG A 142 -14.13 -12.92 -9.85
CA ARG A 142 -14.98 -14.11 -10.05
C ARG A 142 -16.48 -13.87 -9.84
N LYS A 143 -16.89 -12.64 -9.50
CA LYS A 143 -18.28 -12.28 -9.21
C LYS A 143 -18.93 -13.18 -8.16
N VAL A 144 -18.21 -13.46 -7.06
CA VAL A 144 -18.77 -14.21 -5.92
C VAL A 144 -19.93 -13.43 -5.32
N ASP A 145 -21.09 -14.09 -5.15
CA ASP A 145 -22.30 -13.45 -4.62
C ASP A 145 -22.06 -12.78 -3.27
N GLY A 146 -22.58 -11.56 -3.15
CA GLY A 146 -22.45 -10.74 -1.95
C GLY A 146 -21.06 -10.09 -1.76
N VAL A 147 -20.09 -10.31 -2.65
CA VAL A 147 -18.78 -9.65 -2.60
C VAL A 147 -18.76 -8.44 -3.54
N GLY A 148 -18.43 -7.28 -3.01
CA GLY A 148 -18.31 -6.04 -3.78
C GLY A 148 -17.25 -5.12 -3.20
N TRP A 149 -17.06 -3.95 -3.80
CA TRP A 149 -16.05 -2.97 -3.38
C TRP A 149 -16.23 -2.52 -1.91
N PHE A 150 -17.47 -2.44 -1.44
CA PHE A 150 -17.81 -2.08 -0.07
C PHE A 150 -18.23 -3.28 0.79
N ASN A 151 -18.37 -4.46 0.19
CA ASN A 151 -18.82 -5.66 0.89
C ASN A 151 -17.73 -6.74 0.80
N PRO A 152 -16.82 -6.81 1.79
CA PRO A 152 -15.77 -7.83 1.80
C PRO A 152 -16.34 -9.24 1.93
N LEU A 153 -15.53 -10.25 1.58
CA LEU A 153 -15.86 -11.66 1.86
C LEU A 153 -16.25 -11.83 3.34
N ALA A 154 -17.33 -12.55 3.62
CA ALA A 154 -17.89 -12.71 4.97
C ALA A 154 -16.90 -13.25 6.02
N LYS A 155 -15.86 -13.98 5.58
CA LYS A 155 -14.77 -14.47 6.44
C LYS A 155 -13.82 -13.36 6.93
N PHE A 156 -13.85 -12.18 6.33
CA PHE A 156 -13.00 -11.05 6.72
C PHE A 156 -13.63 -10.32 7.90
N LYS A 157 -12.86 -10.17 8.98
CA LYS A 157 -13.26 -9.36 10.14
C LYS A 157 -12.73 -7.94 9.93
N MET A 158 -13.62 -6.97 9.81
CA MET A 158 -13.22 -5.56 9.86
C MET A 158 -12.71 -5.25 11.27
N LEU A 159 -11.46 -4.76 11.36
CA LEU A 159 -10.92 -4.30 12.63
C LEU A 159 -11.66 -3.02 13.04
N LYS A 160 -12.38 -3.07 14.15
CA LYS A 160 -12.95 -1.89 14.79
C LYS A 160 -11.78 -1.10 15.41
N LEU A 161 -11.32 -0.07 14.71
CA LEU A 161 -10.22 0.78 15.20
C LEU A 161 -10.64 1.44 16.51
N SER A 162 -9.74 1.36 17.52
CA SER A 162 -9.93 2.04 18.80
C SER A 162 -9.94 3.55 18.60
N SER A 163 -10.70 4.26 19.43
CA SER A 163 -10.82 5.73 19.39
C SER A 163 -9.45 6.42 19.49
N LYS A 164 -8.47 5.79 20.15
CA LYS A 164 -7.08 6.27 20.26
C LYS A 164 -6.29 6.15 18.96
N LYS A 165 -6.53 5.12 18.14
CA LYS A 165 -5.90 4.95 16.81
C LYS A 165 -6.58 5.77 15.71
N ARG A 166 -7.76 6.34 16.02
CA ARG A 166 -8.42 7.38 15.21
C ARG A 166 -7.88 8.80 15.48
N LYS A 167 -6.86 8.96 16.34
CA LYS A 167 -6.13 10.23 16.45
C LYS A 167 -5.00 10.32 15.41
N THR A 168 -5.42 10.45 14.15
CA THR A 168 -4.81 11.31 13.12
C THR A 168 -5.87 11.53 12.04
N SER A 169 -6.95 12.17 12.43
CA SER A 169 -7.53 13.24 11.65
C SER A 169 -8.08 14.17 12.71
N ASP A 170 -7.21 15.04 13.23
CA ASP A 170 -7.74 16.24 13.87
C ASP A 170 -8.76 16.83 12.89
N THR A 171 -9.92 17.18 13.42
CA THR A 171 -11.01 17.90 12.79
C THR A 171 -10.58 19.34 12.49
N THR A 172 -9.39 19.46 11.92
CA THR A 172 -8.72 20.67 11.45
C THR A 172 -7.74 20.16 10.38
N GLY A 173 -8.29 19.61 9.31
CA GLY A 173 -7.56 19.62 8.04
C GLY A 173 -7.20 21.07 7.69
N PRO A 174 -6.21 21.31 6.82
CA PRO A 174 -6.04 22.64 6.23
C PRO A 174 -7.40 23.13 5.74
N PRO A 175 -7.68 24.45 5.83
CA PRO A 175 -8.98 25.01 5.50
C PRO A 175 -9.46 24.41 4.19
N ILE A 176 -10.72 23.94 4.16
CA ILE A 176 -11.35 23.46 2.92
C ILE A 176 -11.26 24.66 1.98
N VAL A 177 -10.30 24.62 1.06
CA VAL A 177 -10.17 25.63 0.02
C VAL A 177 -11.22 25.26 -1.01
N PRO A 178 -12.14 26.17 -1.37
CA PRO A 178 -13.09 25.95 -2.45
C PRO A 178 -12.36 25.47 -3.70
N ASN A 179 -12.74 24.31 -4.24
CA ASN A 179 -12.14 23.80 -5.46
C ASN A 179 -13.18 23.04 -6.29
N PHE A 180 -13.77 23.77 -7.23
CA PHE A 180 -14.80 23.27 -8.13
C PHE A 180 -14.32 22.13 -9.04
N ASP A 181 -13.02 22.07 -9.37
CA ASP A 181 -12.46 20.99 -10.19
C ASP A 181 -12.51 19.64 -9.46
N LEU A 182 -12.33 19.65 -8.13
CA LEU A 182 -12.42 18.43 -7.30
C LEU A 182 -13.85 17.89 -7.20
N ILE A 183 -14.87 18.76 -7.21
CA ILE A 183 -16.26 18.33 -7.22
C ILE A 183 -16.64 17.73 -8.59
N SER A 184 -16.14 18.31 -9.68
CA SER A 184 -16.34 17.74 -11.03
C SER A 184 -15.71 16.35 -11.15
N GLU A 185 -14.44 16.19 -10.75
CA GLU A 185 -13.75 14.90 -10.76
C GLU A 185 -14.46 13.87 -9.86
N TYR A 186 -15.00 14.31 -8.72
CA TYR A 186 -15.77 13.44 -7.83
C TYR A 186 -17.09 12.96 -8.46
N VAL A 187 -17.83 13.84 -9.15
CA VAL A 187 -19.08 13.50 -9.85
C VAL A 187 -18.83 12.49 -10.99
N GLU A 188 -17.71 12.61 -11.69
CA GLU A 188 -17.26 11.61 -12.66
C GLU A 188 -16.86 10.29 -11.99
N PHE A 189 -16.13 10.35 -10.87
CA PHE A 189 -15.69 9.18 -10.12
C PHE A 189 -16.86 8.34 -9.59
N VAL A 190 -17.93 8.97 -9.10
CA VAL A 190 -19.15 8.27 -8.66
C VAL A 190 -20.01 7.76 -9.84
N ASN A 191 -19.53 7.93 -11.07
CA ASN A 191 -20.11 7.39 -12.29
C ASN A 191 -21.57 7.83 -12.52
N ILE A 192 -21.88 9.09 -12.20
CA ILE A 192 -23.17 9.70 -12.53
C ILE A 192 -23.28 9.81 -14.05
N ASN A 193 -24.46 9.47 -14.58
CA ASN A 193 -24.76 9.57 -16.01
C ASN A 193 -24.36 10.97 -16.55
N PRO A 194 -23.53 11.06 -17.61
CA PRO A 194 -23.09 12.34 -18.19
C PRO A 194 -24.23 13.33 -18.47
N ALA A 195 -25.40 12.83 -18.91
CA ALA A 195 -26.57 13.67 -19.17
C ALA A 195 -27.18 14.32 -17.91
N GLN A 196 -26.80 13.85 -16.72
CA GLN A 196 -27.25 14.35 -15.42
C GLN A 196 -26.16 15.09 -14.65
N GLN A 197 -24.89 14.99 -15.07
CA GLN A 197 -23.75 15.59 -14.35
C GLN A 197 -23.88 17.10 -14.22
N GLU A 198 -24.26 17.80 -15.30
CA GLU A 198 -24.48 19.26 -15.26
C GLU A 198 -25.55 19.66 -14.24
N LYS A 199 -26.66 18.90 -14.20
CA LYS A 199 -27.73 19.13 -13.23
C LYS A 199 -27.26 18.90 -11.80
N VAL A 200 -26.44 17.87 -11.57
CA VAL A 200 -25.88 17.55 -10.25
C VAL A 200 -24.90 18.63 -9.82
N LEU A 201 -23.95 19.01 -10.67
CA LEU A 201 -22.96 20.05 -10.39
C LEU A 201 -23.62 21.39 -10.06
N LYS A 202 -24.67 21.75 -10.80
CA LYS A 202 -25.47 22.93 -10.50
C LYS A 202 -26.14 22.85 -9.13
N ALA A 203 -26.78 21.73 -8.81
CA ALA A 203 -27.42 21.54 -7.51
C ALA A 203 -26.42 21.58 -6.34
N LEU A 204 -25.20 21.08 -6.55
CA LEU A 204 -24.13 21.17 -5.55
C LEU A 204 -23.63 22.60 -5.38
N ALA A 205 -23.42 23.34 -6.47
CA ALA A 205 -23.02 24.74 -6.43
C ALA A 205 -24.08 25.63 -5.75
N ASP A 206 -25.36 25.45 -6.09
CA ASP A 206 -26.49 26.20 -5.52
C ASP A 206 -26.65 25.96 -4.01
N ASN A 207 -26.10 24.88 -3.48
CA ASN A 207 -26.12 24.52 -2.05
C ASN A 207 -24.72 24.64 -1.39
N GLU A 208 -23.81 25.39 -2.00
CA GLU A 208 -22.47 25.68 -1.49
C GLU A 208 -21.65 24.40 -1.17
N ILE A 209 -21.86 23.34 -1.95
CA ILE A 209 -21.10 22.10 -1.88
C ILE A 209 -19.94 22.17 -2.87
N ASP A 210 -18.83 22.73 -2.43
CA ASP A 210 -17.63 22.98 -3.23
C ASP A 210 -16.49 21.99 -2.98
N HIS A 211 -16.70 21.00 -2.10
CA HIS A 211 -15.69 20.00 -1.76
C HIS A 211 -16.31 18.62 -1.38
N PRO A 212 -15.81 17.49 -1.91
CA PRO A 212 -16.40 16.16 -1.66
C PRO A 212 -16.53 15.77 -0.18
N LYS A 213 -15.57 16.16 0.66
CA LYS A 213 -15.63 15.97 2.12
C LYS A 213 -16.87 16.57 2.81
N LEU A 214 -17.57 17.52 2.18
CA LEU A 214 -18.80 18.06 2.75
C LEU A 214 -19.90 16.98 2.84
N PHE A 215 -19.87 15.97 1.95
CA PHE A 215 -20.78 14.82 2.02
C PHE A 215 -20.57 13.93 3.26
N ASP A 216 -19.43 14.04 3.96
CA ASP A 216 -19.22 13.37 5.25
C ASP A 216 -19.98 14.05 6.40
N SER A 217 -20.56 15.24 6.16
CA SER A 217 -21.34 15.96 7.15
C SER A 217 -22.66 15.26 7.46
N LYS A 218 -22.97 15.12 8.75
CA LYS A 218 -24.26 14.59 9.24
C LYS A 218 -25.47 15.45 8.85
N SER A 219 -25.24 16.70 8.44
CA SER A 219 -26.30 17.61 7.97
C SER A 219 -26.72 17.35 6.52
N ILE A 220 -25.88 16.68 5.72
CA ILE A 220 -26.18 16.36 4.33
C ILE A 220 -26.72 14.93 4.27
N THR A 221 -28.05 14.82 4.33
CA THR A 221 -28.75 13.53 4.27
C THR A 221 -29.32 13.28 2.86
N ALA A 222 -29.70 12.03 2.58
CA ALA A 222 -30.39 11.68 1.34
C ALA A 222 -31.67 12.50 1.12
N ASP A 223 -32.40 12.83 2.20
CA ASP A 223 -33.58 13.69 2.11
C ASP A 223 -33.21 15.16 1.81
N CYS A 224 -32.07 15.65 2.28
CA CYS A 224 -31.55 16.96 1.87
C CYS A 224 -31.23 16.96 0.36
N MET A 225 -30.55 15.93 -0.14
CA MET A 225 -30.21 15.81 -1.56
C MET A 225 -31.44 15.68 -2.46
N ARG A 226 -32.50 15.01 -1.99
CA ARG A 226 -33.81 14.98 -2.70
C ARG A 226 -34.44 16.36 -2.81
N ARG A 227 -34.34 17.19 -1.75
CA ARG A 227 -34.82 18.58 -1.77
C ARG A 227 -34.04 19.46 -2.75
N TRP A 228 -32.80 19.09 -3.08
CA TRP A 228 -32.01 19.73 -4.12
C TRP A 228 -32.39 19.29 -5.55
N GLY A 229 -33.41 18.43 -5.69
CA GLY A 229 -33.91 17.96 -6.99
C GLY A 229 -33.10 16.80 -7.59
N LEU A 230 -32.28 16.12 -6.77
CA LEU A 230 -31.56 14.92 -7.14
C LEU A 230 -32.47 13.68 -7.04
N ALA A 231 -32.40 12.81 -8.04
CA ALA A 231 -33.24 11.62 -8.11
C ALA A 231 -32.67 10.48 -7.26
N ASN A 232 -33.51 9.52 -6.86
CA ASN A 232 -33.09 8.36 -6.08
C ASN A 232 -31.96 7.55 -6.75
N GLY A 233 -31.95 7.46 -8.09
CA GLY A 233 -30.89 6.78 -8.84
C GLY A 233 -29.53 7.52 -8.82
N THR A 234 -29.50 8.76 -8.35
CA THR A 234 -28.30 9.60 -8.20
C THR A 234 -27.79 9.61 -6.75
N ILE A 235 -28.64 9.27 -5.77
CA ILE A 235 -28.36 9.32 -4.32
C ILE A 235 -28.02 7.91 -3.76
N ALA A 236 -27.88 6.90 -4.64
CA ALA A 236 -27.75 5.49 -4.28
C ALA A 236 -26.46 5.14 -3.53
#